data_AF-A0A2D6D1P7-F1
#
_entry.id   AF-A0A2D6D1P7-F1
#
_cell.length_a   1.000
_cell.length_b   1.000
_cell.length_c   1.000
_cell.angle_alpha   90.00
_cell.angle_beta   90.00
_cell.angle_gamma   90.00
#
_symmetry.space_group_name_H-M   'P 1'
#
loop_
_entity.id
_entity.type
_entity.pdbx_description
1 polymer ?
#
loop_
_entity_poly.entity_id
_entity_poly.type
_entity_poly.pdbx_seq_one_letter_code
_entity_poly.pdbx_strand_id
1 'polypeptide(L)'
;MHTGLEYDFRYDPMRFATESDSLQAALVRRVVLRQPRAGDDATIEAHFQEILAGQHPDGAIDHVWIEGREDTVTMARHLLEMGCPEDRPELARAAGVVRRQAVNGEHVAARELCMLGFTDIPAVQESLAAMVATMGQELEPSRGCPGFPKADAILALWAGRELVDADDAIADGLSQIADAFELPGGNVRLGFYEPWQIVNMVAIVDDPAATRLARRLAPMLLRLQETDGSWGQHHWDAQGKYSTVWAFQALAKHGLLDELLRLPPLPADWNVVRSIPAQCEEPLNIACADGKLWLLDARESAALQISPEDATVLRRVKLPVLGSQQAFAATGDAFYSVAPGDAGSTVHELDMETGEVRWRFTLRDSEAVSVCKVGDRLVFGDGWSGGAKALRLDDTDADPENVLLPVAMPLFLCAHGDEMWAVGHWSPFVVRTNMRGELLDWGERPFGRNPLAWDGHVLWALDREHRRICVIEKRAE
;
A
#
# COMPACT_ATOMS: atom_id res chain seq x y z
N MET A 1 -4.77 -16.49 16.49
CA MET A 1 -4.21 -15.19 16.89
C MET A 1 -4.90 -14.75 18.17
N HIS A 2 -4.14 -14.44 19.22
CA HIS A 2 -4.68 -13.70 20.36
C HIS A 2 -5.24 -12.37 19.83
N THR A 3 -6.51 -12.09 20.11
CA THR A 3 -7.18 -10.84 19.68
C THR A 3 -6.89 -9.67 20.63
N GLY A 4 -5.98 -9.86 21.59
CA GLY A 4 -5.57 -8.83 22.53
C GLY A 4 -4.53 -7.92 21.90
N LEU A 5 -4.73 -6.61 22.08
CA LEU A 5 -3.66 -5.64 21.84
C LEU A 5 -2.69 -5.76 23.01
N GLU A 6 -1.46 -6.15 22.74
CA GLU A 6 -0.42 -6.35 23.77
C GLU A 6 0.55 -5.17 23.85
N TYR A 7 0.55 -4.32 22.83
CA TYR A 7 1.50 -3.23 22.65
C TYR A 7 0.79 -1.92 22.32
N ASP A 8 1.42 -0.82 22.73
CA ASP A 8 1.14 0.57 22.40
C ASP A 8 1.82 0.95 21.07
N PHE A 9 1.57 2.18 20.62
CA PHE A 9 2.34 2.89 19.62
C PHE A 9 3.85 2.75 19.86
N ARG A 10 4.58 2.52 18.78
CA ARG A 10 6.04 2.48 18.84
C ARG A 10 6.61 3.85 19.16
N TYR A 11 6.02 4.88 18.55
CA TYR A 11 6.37 6.27 18.71
C TYR A 11 5.12 7.00 19.23
N ASP A 12 5.27 7.95 20.14
CA ASP A 12 4.10 8.61 20.73
C ASP A 12 3.33 9.43 19.66
N PRO A 13 2.11 9.02 19.24
CA PRO A 13 1.36 9.78 18.25
C PRO A 13 0.86 11.10 18.84
N MET A 14 0.64 11.18 20.16
CA MET A 14 0.24 12.40 20.82
C MET A 14 1.36 13.43 20.78
N ARG A 15 2.62 13.01 20.82
CA ARG A 15 3.76 13.89 20.54
C ARG A 15 3.66 14.51 19.15
N PHE A 16 3.40 13.74 18.09
CA PHE A 16 3.16 14.28 16.75
C PHE A 16 2.02 15.31 16.76
N ALA A 17 0.86 14.90 17.27
CA ALA A 17 -0.33 15.75 17.32
C ALA A 17 -0.12 17.01 18.17
N THR A 18 0.83 17.01 19.11
CA THR A 18 1.13 18.11 20.01
C THR A 18 2.47 18.82 19.75
N GLU A 19 3.26 18.46 18.77
CA GLU A 19 4.52 19.18 18.50
C GLU A 19 4.65 19.59 17.04
N SER A 20 3.98 18.87 16.13
CA SER A 20 4.05 19.16 14.70
C SER A 20 3.16 20.35 14.29
N ASP A 21 3.74 21.24 13.50
CA ASP A 21 3.06 22.35 12.81
C ASP A 21 2.54 21.94 11.42
N SER A 22 2.63 20.65 11.06
CA SER A 22 2.15 20.14 9.78
C SER A 22 0.62 20.28 9.64
N LEU A 23 0.14 20.32 8.40
CA LEU A 23 -1.29 20.29 8.09
C LEU A 23 -2.00 19.09 8.74
N GLN A 24 -1.42 17.89 8.68
CA GLN A 24 -2.04 16.69 9.28
C GLN A 24 -2.18 16.82 10.80
N ALA A 25 -1.19 17.39 11.48
CA ALA A 25 -1.29 17.62 12.93
C ALA A 25 -2.36 18.68 13.27
N ALA A 26 -2.46 19.76 12.47
CA ALA A 26 -3.53 20.75 12.61
C ALA A 26 -4.92 20.13 12.39
N LEU A 27 -5.08 19.29 11.36
CA LEU A 27 -6.31 18.54 11.10
C LEU A 27 -6.64 17.60 12.27
N VAL A 28 -5.70 16.77 12.74
CA VAL A 28 -5.90 15.88 13.90
C VAL A 28 -6.39 16.66 15.12
N ARG A 29 -5.72 17.77 15.46
CA ARG A 29 -6.11 18.62 16.59
C ARG A 29 -7.51 19.21 16.42
N ARG A 30 -7.86 19.70 15.23
CA ARG A 30 -9.15 20.34 14.97
C ARG A 30 -10.29 19.32 14.86
N VAL A 31 -10.15 18.30 14.01
CA VAL A 31 -11.26 17.42 13.61
C VAL A 31 -11.41 16.20 14.52
N VAL A 32 -10.29 15.66 15.02
CA VAL A 32 -10.30 14.44 15.85
C VAL A 32 -10.30 14.80 17.34
N LEU A 33 -9.29 15.53 17.79
CA LEU A 33 -9.08 15.81 19.22
C LEU A 33 -9.91 16.99 19.74
N ARG A 34 -10.45 17.83 18.83
CA ARG A 34 -11.22 19.05 19.14
C ARG A 34 -10.47 20.02 20.06
N GLN A 35 -9.16 20.14 19.85
CA GLN A 35 -8.23 20.99 20.61
C GLN A 35 -7.27 21.73 19.66
N PRO A 36 -7.78 22.60 18.76
CA PRO A 36 -6.93 23.35 17.84
C PRO A 36 -6.00 24.32 18.58
N ARG A 37 -4.82 24.55 18.00
CA ARG A 37 -3.84 25.55 18.45
C ARG A 37 -4.04 26.88 17.75
N ALA A 38 -3.43 27.91 18.34
CA ALA A 38 -3.21 29.15 17.62
C ALA A 38 -2.41 28.87 16.33
N GLY A 39 -3.00 29.19 15.17
CA GLY A 39 -2.40 28.95 13.86
C GLY A 39 -3.00 27.78 13.08
N ASP A 40 -3.63 26.79 13.74
CA ASP A 40 -4.17 25.61 13.04
C ASP A 40 -5.20 25.98 11.97
N ASP A 41 -6.12 26.90 12.31
CA ASP A 41 -7.13 27.36 11.37
C ASP A 41 -6.51 28.09 10.16
N ALA A 42 -5.41 28.81 10.36
CA ALA A 42 -4.71 29.48 9.27
C ALA A 42 -3.97 28.47 8.37
N THR A 43 -3.35 27.44 8.95
CA THR A 43 -2.72 26.34 8.21
C THR A 43 -3.73 25.58 7.37
N ILE A 44 -4.89 25.24 7.95
CA ILE A 44 -5.95 24.52 7.25
C ILE A 44 -6.59 25.39 6.16
N GLU A 45 -6.85 26.68 6.45
CA GLU A 45 -7.39 27.60 5.46
C GLU A 45 -6.41 27.84 4.31
N ALA A 46 -5.10 27.93 4.56
CA ALA A 46 -4.10 28.04 3.51
C ALA A 46 -4.13 26.84 2.55
N HIS A 47 -4.32 25.63 3.09
CA HIS A 47 -4.48 24.42 2.29
C HIS A 47 -5.79 24.40 1.47
N PHE A 48 -6.90 24.87 2.05
CA PHE A 48 -8.14 25.04 1.30
C PHE A 48 -7.98 26.02 0.14
N GLN A 49 -7.29 27.14 0.37
CA GLN A 49 -7.01 28.12 -0.67
C GLN A 49 -6.10 27.56 -1.77
N GLU A 50 -5.12 26.72 -1.42
CA GLU A 50 -4.27 26.03 -2.40
C GLU A 50 -5.10 25.16 -3.33
N ILE A 51 -5.97 24.30 -2.78
CA ILE A 51 -6.90 23.46 -3.58
C ILE A 51 -7.80 24.32 -4.46
N LEU A 52 -8.42 25.34 -3.87
CA LEU A 52 -9.42 26.17 -4.54
C LEU A 52 -8.80 27.15 -5.54
N ALA A 53 -7.51 27.44 -5.47
CA ALA A 53 -6.80 28.21 -6.49
C ALA A 53 -6.78 27.51 -7.86
N GLY A 54 -6.95 26.18 -7.88
CA GLY A 54 -7.15 25.40 -9.11
C GLY A 54 -8.56 25.47 -9.69
N GLN A 55 -9.47 26.27 -9.12
CA GLN A 55 -10.85 26.37 -9.59
C GLN A 55 -10.97 27.23 -10.85
N HIS A 56 -11.56 26.65 -11.89
CA HIS A 56 -11.93 27.29 -13.15
C HIS A 56 -13.16 28.19 -13.02
N PRO A 57 -13.40 29.10 -13.99
CA PRO A 57 -14.57 29.99 -13.97
C PRO A 57 -15.93 29.30 -13.95
N ASP A 58 -16.03 28.06 -14.44
CA ASP A 58 -17.25 27.25 -14.43
C ASP A 58 -17.49 26.51 -13.10
N GLY A 59 -16.55 26.62 -12.17
CA GLY A 59 -16.53 25.99 -10.85
C GLY A 59 -15.73 24.69 -10.78
N ALA A 60 -15.26 24.15 -11.90
CA ALA A 60 -14.51 22.90 -11.90
C ALA A 60 -13.16 23.10 -11.22
N ILE A 61 -12.68 22.12 -10.46
CA ILE A 61 -11.37 22.16 -9.83
C ILE A 61 -10.48 21.17 -10.58
N ASP A 62 -9.43 21.68 -11.23
CA ASP A 62 -8.33 20.86 -11.72
C ASP A 62 -7.17 21.05 -10.76
N HIS A 63 -6.90 20.04 -9.93
CA HIS A 63 -5.70 20.05 -9.10
C HIS A 63 -4.76 18.93 -9.53
N VAL A 64 -3.55 19.31 -9.96
CA VAL A 64 -2.49 18.36 -10.26
C VAL A 64 -1.72 18.15 -8.97
N TRP A 65 -1.86 16.96 -8.37
CA TRP A 65 -1.10 16.61 -7.18
C TRP A 65 0.10 15.73 -7.54
N ILE A 66 -0.13 14.52 -8.05
CA ILE A 66 0.93 13.56 -8.44
C ILE A 66 0.40 12.69 -9.58
N GLU A 67 1.16 12.59 -10.68
CA GLU A 67 0.98 11.66 -11.83
C GLU A 67 -0.40 11.63 -12.54
N GLY A 68 -1.36 12.46 -12.10
CA GLY A 68 -2.70 12.57 -12.67
C GLY A 68 -3.41 13.87 -12.26
N ARG A 69 -4.45 14.23 -13.01
CA ARG A 69 -5.40 15.28 -12.62
C ARG A 69 -6.48 14.64 -11.77
N GLU A 70 -6.66 15.13 -10.55
CA GLU A 70 -7.85 14.79 -9.76
C GLU A 70 -9.04 15.59 -10.28
N ASP A 71 -10.20 14.96 -10.33
CA ASP A 71 -11.42 15.60 -10.79
C ASP A 71 -12.08 16.46 -9.71
N THR A 72 -13.07 17.26 -10.13
CA THR A 72 -13.80 18.15 -9.23
C THR A 72 -14.53 17.40 -8.12
N VAL A 73 -14.99 16.18 -8.39
CA VAL A 73 -15.67 15.30 -7.42
C VAL A 73 -14.73 14.97 -6.27
N THR A 74 -13.53 14.48 -6.59
CA THR A 74 -12.49 14.10 -5.63
C THR A 74 -12.04 15.29 -4.78
N MET A 75 -11.84 16.46 -5.40
CA MET A 75 -11.48 17.69 -4.69
C MET A 75 -12.56 18.18 -3.73
N ALA A 76 -13.83 18.18 -4.18
CA ALA A 76 -14.95 18.56 -3.32
C ALA A 76 -15.07 17.63 -2.11
N ARG A 77 -14.92 16.32 -2.30
CA ARG A 77 -14.88 15.33 -1.20
C ARG A 77 -13.79 15.66 -0.19
N HIS A 78 -12.56 15.86 -0.64
CA HIS A 78 -11.43 16.12 0.25
C HIS A 78 -11.62 17.40 1.07
N LEU A 79 -12.17 18.45 0.47
CA LEU A 79 -12.50 19.68 1.20
C LEU A 79 -13.51 19.40 2.32
N LEU A 80 -14.60 18.67 2.04
CA LEU A 80 -15.61 18.31 3.05
C LEU A 80 -15.04 17.42 4.16
N GLU A 81 -14.26 16.42 3.79
CA GLU A 81 -13.55 15.49 4.69
C GLU A 81 -12.62 16.22 5.68
N MET A 82 -11.98 17.29 5.23
CA MET A 82 -11.11 18.14 6.05
C MET A 82 -11.88 19.22 6.85
N GLY A 83 -13.20 19.28 6.73
CA GLY A 83 -14.05 20.24 7.43
C GLY A 83 -14.10 21.63 6.79
N CYS A 84 -13.94 21.74 5.47
CA CYS A 84 -14.22 22.96 4.73
C CYS A 84 -15.73 23.29 4.85
N PRO A 85 -16.10 24.53 5.23
CA PRO A 85 -17.51 24.90 5.35
C PRO A 85 -18.27 24.73 4.03
N GLU A 86 -19.41 24.04 4.08
CA GLU A 86 -20.27 23.77 2.92
C GLU A 86 -20.82 25.05 2.25
N ASP A 87 -20.95 26.13 3.02
CA ASP A 87 -21.46 27.43 2.57
C ASP A 87 -20.41 28.30 1.86
N ARG A 88 -19.18 27.81 1.75
CA ARG A 88 -18.11 28.51 1.05
C ARG A 88 -18.45 28.69 -0.44
N PRO A 89 -18.41 29.92 -1.00
CA PRO A 89 -18.83 30.17 -2.38
C PRO A 89 -18.07 29.34 -3.43
N GLU A 90 -16.77 29.10 -3.21
CA GLU A 90 -15.95 28.27 -4.09
C GLU A 90 -16.42 26.80 -4.07
N LEU A 91 -16.65 26.23 -2.88
CA LEU A 91 -17.11 24.85 -2.74
C LEU A 91 -18.53 24.68 -3.32
N ALA A 92 -19.42 25.65 -3.10
CA ALA A 92 -20.75 25.66 -3.71
C ALA A 92 -20.70 25.66 -5.25
N ARG A 93 -19.74 26.36 -5.87
CA ARG A 93 -19.53 26.32 -7.33
C ARG A 93 -19.05 24.94 -7.80
N ALA A 94 -18.08 24.34 -7.10
CA ALA A 94 -17.60 22.98 -7.38
C ALA A 94 -18.74 21.95 -7.24
N ALA A 95 -19.52 22.04 -6.17
CA ALA A 95 -20.72 21.23 -5.96
C ALA A 95 -21.71 21.37 -7.13
N GLY A 96 -21.89 22.59 -7.64
CA GLY A 96 -22.71 22.85 -8.83
C GLY A 96 -22.21 22.14 -10.10
N VAL A 97 -20.90 21.95 -10.27
CA VAL A 97 -20.33 21.15 -11.38
C VAL A 97 -20.64 19.68 -11.18
N VAL A 98 -20.34 19.13 -10.00
CA VAL A 98 -20.58 17.72 -9.65
C VAL A 98 -22.06 17.36 -9.85
N ARG A 99 -22.98 18.24 -9.42
CA ARG A 99 -24.42 18.08 -9.66
C ARG A 99 -24.77 18.03 -11.14
N ARG A 100 -24.20 18.91 -11.97
CA ARG A 100 -24.47 18.92 -13.42
C ARG A 100 -23.99 17.63 -14.09
N GLN A 101 -22.79 17.15 -13.74
CA GLN A 101 -22.25 15.88 -14.25
C GLN A 101 -23.15 14.69 -13.90
N ALA A 102 -23.64 14.65 -12.65
CA ALA A 102 -24.56 13.61 -12.20
C ALA A 102 -25.90 13.65 -12.94
N VAL A 103 -26.49 14.84 -13.11
CA VAL A 103 -27.76 15.03 -13.85
C VAL A 103 -27.62 14.64 -15.33
N ASN A 104 -26.45 14.86 -15.92
CA ASN A 104 -26.15 14.48 -17.31
C ASN A 104 -25.85 12.98 -17.47
N GLY A 105 -25.75 12.21 -16.39
CA GLY A 105 -25.46 10.77 -16.42
C GLY A 105 -23.99 10.45 -16.75
N GLU A 106 -23.07 11.38 -16.56
CA GLU A 106 -21.65 11.19 -16.90
C GLU A 106 -20.92 10.33 -15.84
N HIS A 107 -21.21 10.57 -14.56
CA HIS A 107 -20.68 9.81 -13.43
C HIS A 107 -21.57 10.01 -12.20
N VAL A 108 -22.05 8.91 -11.59
CA VAL A 108 -22.79 8.97 -10.32
C VAL A 108 -21.83 8.70 -9.17
N ALA A 109 -21.21 9.76 -8.67
CA ALA A 109 -20.38 9.76 -7.47
C ALA A 109 -21.28 9.80 -6.22
N ALA A 110 -21.99 8.71 -5.94
CA ALA A 110 -23.10 8.68 -4.98
C ALA A 110 -22.68 9.14 -3.57
N ARG A 111 -21.50 8.74 -3.11
CA ARG A 111 -20.93 9.16 -1.83
C ARG A 111 -20.81 10.68 -1.75
N GLU A 112 -20.15 11.27 -2.73
CA GLU A 112 -19.85 12.70 -2.79
C GLU A 112 -21.12 13.53 -2.97
N LEU A 113 -22.06 13.05 -3.79
CA LEU A 113 -23.36 13.68 -3.96
C LEU A 113 -24.17 13.69 -2.65
N CYS A 114 -24.13 12.60 -1.87
CA CYS A 114 -24.75 12.56 -0.54
C CYS A 114 -24.08 13.54 0.43
N MET A 115 -22.74 13.57 0.47
CA MET A 115 -21.99 14.51 1.31
C MET A 115 -22.25 15.98 0.95
N LEU A 116 -22.54 16.27 -0.33
CA LEU A 116 -22.90 17.61 -0.83
C LEU A 116 -24.40 17.94 -0.66
N GLY A 117 -25.20 17.03 -0.09
CA GLY A 117 -26.63 17.22 0.12
C GLY A 117 -27.48 17.10 -1.15
N PHE A 118 -26.95 16.56 -2.25
CA PHE A 118 -27.66 16.35 -3.51
C PHE A 118 -28.42 15.03 -3.54
N THR A 119 -29.20 14.78 -2.49
CA THR A 119 -29.98 13.56 -2.30
C THR A 119 -31.27 13.52 -3.12
N ASP A 120 -31.60 14.62 -3.79
CA ASP A 120 -32.79 14.77 -4.66
C ASP A 120 -32.58 14.23 -6.08
N ILE A 121 -31.35 13.82 -6.43
CA ILE A 121 -31.02 13.27 -7.75
C ILE A 121 -31.41 11.78 -7.80
N PRO A 122 -32.36 11.35 -8.67
CA PRO A 122 -32.81 9.96 -8.70
C PRO A 122 -31.69 8.93 -8.92
N ALA A 123 -30.70 9.28 -9.75
CA ALA A 123 -29.55 8.44 -10.02
C ALA A 123 -28.73 8.10 -8.76
N VAL A 124 -28.72 8.96 -7.74
CA VAL A 124 -28.05 8.69 -6.45
C VAL A 124 -28.75 7.55 -5.74
N GLN A 125 -30.08 7.62 -5.60
CA GLN A 125 -30.87 6.57 -4.95
C GLN A 125 -30.78 5.25 -5.71
N GLU A 126 -30.86 5.29 -7.05
CA GLU A 126 -30.69 4.11 -7.91
C GLU A 126 -29.31 3.46 -7.74
N SER A 127 -28.25 4.29 -7.70
CA SER A 127 -26.88 3.82 -7.48
C SER A 127 -26.70 3.18 -6.11
N LEU A 128 -27.21 3.81 -5.04
CA LEU A 128 -27.16 3.28 -3.68
C LEU A 128 -27.96 1.96 -3.57
N ALA A 129 -29.16 1.89 -4.15
CA ALA A 129 -29.96 0.67 -4.17
C ALA A 129 -29.26 -0.47 -4.93
N ALA A 130 -28.56 -0.16 -6.03
CA ALA A 130 -27.74 -1.13 -6.74
C ALA A 130 -26.57 -1.64 -5.87
N MET A 131 -25.91 -0.77 -5.11
CA MET A 131 -24.86 -1.18 -4.15
C MET A 131 -25.42 -2.08 -3.04
N VAL A 132 -26.59 -1.76 -2.46
CA VAL A 132 -27.26 -2.63 -1.48
C VAL A 132 -27.49 -4.03 -2.07
N ALA A 133 -28.02 -4.10 -3.31
CA ALA A 133 -28.33 -5.36 -3.96
C ALA A 133 -27.10 -6.23 -4.28
N THR A 134 -25.91 -5.64 -4.39
CA THR A 134 -24.66 -6.35 -4.72
C THR A 134 -23.72 -6.52 -3.54
N MET A 135 -23.92 -5.83 -2.41
CA MET A 135 -22.99 -5.85 -1.27
C MET A 135 -22.77 -7.25 -0.67
N GLY A 136 -23.82 -8.08 -0.69
CA GLY A 136 -23.78 -9.48 -0.25
C GLY A 136 -23.07 -10.42 -1.22
N GLN A 137 -22.70 -9.98 -2.42
CA GLN A 137 -21.89 -10.78 -3.34
C GLN A 137 -20.48 -10.91 -2.78
N GLU A 138 -19.93 -12.13 -2.87
CA GLU A 138 -18.56 -12.38 -2.46
C GLU A 138 -17.60 -11.47 -3.21
N LEU A 139 -16.54 -11.07 -2.51
CA LEU A 139 -15.39 -10.41 -3.11
C LEU A 139 -14.76 -11.35 -4.14
N GLU A 140 -15.12 -11.19 -5.43
CA GLU A 140 -14.51 -11.94 -6.52
C GLU A 140 -13.02 -11.56 -6.62
N PRO A 141 -12.07 -12.46 -6.32
CA PRO A 141 -10.64 -12.14 -6.35
C PRO A 141 -10.11 -11.77 -7.74
N SER A 142 -10.89 -12.02 -8.79
CA SER A 142 -10.51 -11.89 -10.20
C SER A 142 -11.01 -10.61 -10.89
N ARG A 143 -11.75 -9.71 -10.22
CA ARG A 143 -12.31 -8.50 -10.86
C ARG A 143 -11.75 -7.20 -10.27
N GLY A 144 -10.71 -6.67 -10.90
CA GLY A 144 -10.16 -5.34 -10.59
C GLY A 144 -9.43 -5.26 -9.26
N CYS A 145 -9.19 -4.05 -8.75
CA CYS A 145 -8.70 -3.83 -7.39
C CYS A 145 -9.82 -4.21 -6.41
N PRO A 146 -9.81 -5.39 -5.77
CA PRO A 146 -11.00 -5.92 -5.09
C PRO A 146 -11.39 -5.14 -3.83
N GLY A 147 -10.47 -4.36 -3.25
CA GLY A 147 -10.71 -3.63 -2.01
C GLY A 147 -11.30 -2.24 -2.17
N PHE A 148 -10.88 -1.53 -3.21
CA PHE A 148 -11.30 -0.16 -3.47
C PHE A 148 -12.82 -0.04 -3.66
N PRO A 149 -13.47 -0.82 -4.54
CA PRO A 149 -14.91 -0.67 -4.80
C PRO A 149 -15.78 -1.01 -3.60
N LYS A 150 -15.37 -1.98 -2.76
CA LYS A 150 -16.19 -2.40 -1.61
C LYS A 150 -16.10 -1.40 -0.47
N ALA A 151 -14.91 -0.91 -0.14
CA ALA A 151 -14.74 0.16 0.86
C ALA A 151 -15.46 1.44 0.42
N ASP A 152 -15.32 1.83 -0.85
CA ASP A 152 -16.02 3.00 -1.40
C ASP A 152 -17.54 2.81 -1.44
N ALA A 153 -18.04 1.62 -1.79
CA ALA A 153 -19.46 1.32 -1.74
C ALA A 153 -20.01 1.39 -0.31
N ILE A 154 -19.28 0.86 0.69
CA ILE A 154 -19.65 0.99 2.11
C ILE A 154 -19.70 2.48 2.52
N LEU A 155 -18.71 3.28 2.11
CA LEU A 155 -18.69 4.72 2.39
C LEU A 155 -19.83 5.47 1.70
N ALA A 156 -20.18 5.10 0.46
CA ALA A 156 -21.32 5.65 -0.27
C ALA A 156 -22.64 5.30 0.42
N LEU A 157 -22.85 4.03 0.77
CA LEU A 157 -24.01 3.57 1.51
C LEU A 157 -24.11 4.26 2.87
N TRP A 158 -22.99 4.41 3.59
CA TRP A 158 -22.96 5.12 4.86
C TRP A 158 -23.37 6.59 4.72
N ALA A 159 -22.88 7.29 3.69
CA ALA A 159 -23.27 8.67 3.41
C ALA A 159 -24.74 8.80 2.99
N GLY A 160 -25.27 7.80 2.28
CA GLY A 160 -26.64 7.76 1.75
C GLY A 160 -27.64 6.94 2.57
N ARG A 161 -27.31 6.54 3.80
CA ARG A 161 -28.12 5.61 4.63
C ARG A 161 -29.51 6.12 5.00
N GLU A 162 -29.78 7.40 4.82
CA GLU A 162 -31.12 7.98 5.00
C GLU A 162 -32.00 7.86 3.74
N LEU A 163 -31.41 7.51 2.59
CA LEU A 163 -32.10 7.39 1.29
C LEU A 163 -32.47 5.95 0.91
N VAL A 164 -31.73 4.99 1.46
CA VAL A 164 -31.91 3.56 1.23
C VAL A 164 -31.71 2.81 2.56
N ASP A 165 -32.43 1.70 2.72
CA ASP A 165 -32.19 0.77 3.83
C ASP A 165 -30.90 0.00 3.56
N ALA A 166 -29.79 0.44 4.17
CA ALA A 166 -28.44 -0.03 3.89
C ALA A 166 -27.71 -0.64 5.11
N ASP A 167 -28.33 -0.63 6.29
CA ASP A 167 -27.66 -1.03 7.54
C ASP A 167 -27.17 -2.48 7.46
N ASP A 168 -28.03 -3.42 7.04
CA ASP A 168 -27.67 -4.83 6.86
C ASP A 168 -26.56 -5.00 5.80
N ALA A 169 -26.65 -4.26 4.69
CA ALA A 169 -25.64 -4.34 3.63
C ALA A 169 -24.28 -3.82 4.11
N ILE A 170 -24.25 -2.72 4.86
CA ILE A 170 -23.03 -2.16 5.46
C ILE A 170 -22.42 -3.16 6.45
N ALA A 171 -23.23 -3.71 7.36
CA ALA A 171 -22.77 -4.69 8.35
C ALA A 171 -22.23 -5.97 7.70
N ASP A 172 -22.91 -6.48 6.67
CA ASP A 172 -22.47 -7.64 5.88
C ASP A 172 -21.18 -7.33 5.11
N GLY A 173 -21.08 -6.14 4.50
CA GLY A 173 -19.90 -5.71 3.78
C GLY A 173 -18.66 -5.62 4.69
N LEU A 174 -18.82 -5.00 5.86
CA LEU A 174 -17.77 -4.90 6.89
C LEU A 174 -17.38 -6.28 7.43
N SER A 175 -18.36 -7.14 7.69
CA SER A 175 -18.10 -8.50 8.18
C SER A 175 -17.36 -9.33 7.15
N GLN A 176 -17.73 -9.25 5.87
CA GLN A 176 -16.98 -9.93 4.81
C GLN A 176 -15.52 -9.47 4.71
N ILE A 177 -15.25 -8.16 4.88
CA ILE A 177 -13.88 -7.63 4.93
C ILE A 177 -13.17 -8.19 6.17
N ALA A 178 -13.79 -8.13 7.34
CA ALA A 178 -13.22 -8.63 8.59
C ALA A 178 -12.93 -10.14 8.56
N ASP A 179 -13.86 -10.94 8.02
CA ASP A 179 -13.75 -12.39 7.91
C ASP A 179 -12.69 -12.77 6.87
N ALA A 180 -12.51 -11.95 5.83
CA ALA A 180 -11.39 -12.12 4.90
C ALA A 180 -10.03 -12.01 5.62
N PHE A 181 -9.91 -11.23 6.72
CA PHE A 181 -8.67 -11.14 7.52
C PHE A 181 -8.44 -12.42 8.34
N GLU A 182 -9.46 -13.27 8.49
CA GLU A 182 -9.40 -14.48 9.32
C GLU A 182 -9.09 -15.75 8.53
N LEU A 183 -9.28 -15.75 7.21
CA LEU A 183 -9.03 -16.94 6.39
C LEU A 183 -7.52 -17.25 6.31
N PRO A 184 -7.11 -18.54 6.36
CA PRO A 184 -5.76 -18.95 5.99
C PRO A 184 -5.48 -18.55 4.54
N GLY A 185 -4.46 -17.72 4.31
CA GLY A 185 -4.25 -17.08 3.00
C GLY A 185 -5.28 -16.00 2.64
N GLY A 186 -6.20 -15.65 3.54
CA GLY A 186 -7.11 -14.50 3.42
C GLY A 186 -6.37 -13.17 3.38
N ASN A 187 -5.20 -13.10 4.02
CA ASN A 187 -4.20 -12.04 3.83
C ASN A 187 -3.70 -11.90 2.38
N VAL A 188 -3.86 -12.92 1.52
CA VAL A 188 -3.60 -12.80 0.07
C VAL A 188 -4.71 -12.00 -0.58
N ARG A 189 -5.99 -12.30 -0.28
CA ARG A 189 -7.14 -11.55 -0.79
C ARG A 189 -7.17 -10.13 -0.26
N LEU A 190 -6.73 -9.91 0.98
CA LEU A 190 -6.64 -8.59 1.60
C LEU A 190 -5.33 -7.85 1.36
N GLY A 191 -4.28 -8.55 0.97
CA GLY A 191 -3.05 -7.95 0.48
C GLY A 191 -3.38 -6.90 -0.58
N PHE A 192 -4.33 -7.22 -1.48
CA PHE A 192 -4.90 -6.31 -2.49
C PHE A 192 -5.57 -5.03 -1.99
N TYR A 193 -5.99 -4.99 -0.73
CA TYR A 193 -6.72 -3.86 -0.22
C TYR A 193 -5.67 -2.84 0.16
N GLU A 194 -5.66 -1.75 -0.60
CA GLU A 194 -5.18 -0.45 -0.15
C GLU A 194 -5.56 -0.29 1.34
N PRO A 195 -4.63 -0.50 2.29
CA PRO A 195 -5.01 -0.61 3.69
C PRO A 195 -5.55 0.72 4.20
N TRP A 196 -5.15 1.83 3.59
CA TRP A 196 -5.56 3.17 3.99
C TRP A 196 -7.02 3.48 3.65
N GLN A 197 -7.61 2.83 2.67
CA GLN A 197 -9.03 2.91 2.33
C GLN A 197 -9.86 2.18 3.36
N ILE A 198 -9.39 1.04 3.84
CA ILE A 198 -10.06 0.37 4.96
C ILE A 198 -9.93 1.24 6.22
N VAL A 199 -8.76 1.84 6.48
CA VAL A 199 -8.56 2.77 7.60
C VAL A 199 -9.47 4.00 7.47
N ASN A 200 -9.60 4.58 6.28
CA ASN A 200 -10.52 5.69 5.99
C ASN A 200 -11.98 5.26 6.21
N MET A 201 -12.37 4.09 5.69
CA MET A 201 -13.69 3.52 5.90
C MET A 201 -14.02 3.39 7.39
N VAL A 202 -13.16 2.78 8.21
CA VAL A 202 -13.40 2.68 9.66
C VAL A 202 -13.27 4.04 10.38
N ALA A 203 -12.51 4.99 9.84
CA ALA A 203 -12.50 6.36 10.36
C ALA A 203 -13.87 7.04 10.21
N ILE A 204 -14.67 6.67 9.21
CA ILE A 204 -15.96 7.29 8.90
C ILE A 204 -17.15 6.48 9.43
N VAL A 205 -17.11 5.16 9.35
CA VAL A 205 -18.24 4.26 9.68
C VAL A 205 -18.26 3.95 11.17
N ASP A 206 -19.40 4.20 11.83
CA ASP A 206 -19.62 3.92 13.25
C ASP A 206 -20.51 2.69 13.42
N ASP A 207 -19.91 1.51 13.28
CA ASP A 207 -20.60 0.21 13.31
C ASP A 207 -19.80 -0.81 14.18
N PRO A 208 -20.45 -1.77 14.87
CA PRO A 208 -19.75 -2.82 15.61
C PRO A 208 -18.77 -3.66 14.76
N ALA A 209 -19.10 -3.96 13.50
CA ALA A 209 -18.21 -4.65 12.58
C ALA A 209 -17.03 -3.77 12.16
N ALA A 210 -17.22 -2.45 12.01
CA ALA A 210 -16.12 -1.51 11.81
C ALA A 210 -15.20 -1.45 13.03
N THR A 211 -15.74 -1.52 14.26
CA THR A 211 -14.95 -1.60 15.49
C THR A 211 -14.10 -2.87 15.55
N ARG A 212 -14.68 -4.03 15.18
CA ARG A 212 -13.93 -5.30 15.04
C ARG A 212 -12.78 -5.14 14.04
N LEU A 213 -13.06 -4.54 12.89
CA LEU A 213 -12.10 -4.34 11.83
C LEU A 213 -10.97 -3.37 12.25
N ALA A 214 -11.30 -2.25 12.91
CA ALA A 214 -10.31 -1.32 13.44
C ALA A 214 -9.36 -2.01 14.44
N ARG A 215 -9.86 -2.89 15.31
CA ARG A 215 -9.01 -3.71 16.19
C ARG A 215 -8.08 -4.64 15.42
N ARG A 216 -8.53 -5.19 14.29
CA ARG A 216 -7.69 -6.05 13.42
C ARG A 216 -6.63 -5.25 12.66
N LEU A 217 -6.93 -4.00 12.30
CA LEU A 217 -5.99 -3.09 11.64
C LEU A 217 -4.97 -2.49 12.60
N ALA A 218 -5.26 -2.43 13.91
CA ALA A 218 -4.38 -1.79 14.89
C ALA A 218 -2.92 -2.32 14.83
N PRO A 219 -2.61 -3.63 14.83
CA PRO A 219 -1.23 -4.11 14.71
C PRO A 219 -0.48 -3.62 13.47
N MET A 220 -1.20 -3.35 12.37
CA MET A 220 -0.65 -2.76 11.15
C MET A 220 -0.39 -1.27 11.33
N LEU A 221 -1.34 -0.52 11.88
CA LEU A 221 -1.15 0.90 12.18
C LEU A 221 0.05 1.11 13.13
N LEU A 222 0.20 0.29 14.17
CA LEU A 222 1.33 0.41 15.10
C LEU A 222 2.70 0.25 14.39
N ARG A 223 2.77 -0.59 13.35
CA ARG A 223 4.00 -0.86 12.58
C ARG A 223 4.25 0.12 11.44
N LEU A 224 3.20 0.74 10.92
CA LEU A 224 3.27 1.78 9.91
C LEU A 224 3.71 3.15 10.45
N GLN A 225 3.86 3.26 11.76
CA GLN A 225 4.13 4.54 12.38
C GLN A 225 5.54 5.03 12.06
N GLU A 226 5.60 6.29 11.60
CA GLU A 226 6.85 7.01 11.36
C GLU A 226 7.49 7.41 12.70
N THR A 227 8.80 7.67 12.66
CA THR A 227 9.59 7.99 13.87
C THR A 227 9.13 9.25 14.61
N ASP A 228 8.37 10.13 13.95
CA ASP A 228 7.79 11.34 14.53
C ASP A 228 6.46 11.09 15.25
N GLY A 229 5.90 9.87 15.17
CA GLY A 229 4.59 9.49 15.72
C GLY A 229 3.44 9.56 14.71
N SER A 230 3.67 10.05 13.49
CA SER A 230 2.68 10.12 12.42
C SER A 230 2.57 8.80 11.63
N TRP A 231 1.72 8.80 10.62
CA TRP A 231 1.66 7.75 9.59
C TRP A 231 2.08 8.28 8.22
N GLY A 232 2.88 9.35 8.21
CA GLY A 232 3.44 9.95 7.00
C GLY A 232 2.39 10.49 6.02
N GLN A 233 2.84 10.74 4.79
CA GLN A 233 2.01 10.97 3.62
C GLN A 233 2.32 9.86 2.63
N HIS A 234 1.32 9.04 2.31
CA HIS A 234 1.45 8.04 1.27
C HIS A 234 1.10 8.68 -0.07
N HIS A 235 2.13 8.80 -0.92
CA HIS A 235 2.13 9.65 -2.12
C HIS A 235 1.48 9.03 -3.36
N TRP A 236 0.93 7.83 -3.26
CA TRP A 236 0.50 7.06 -4.43
C TRP A 236 -1.01 7.05 -4.65
N ASP A 237 -1.81 7.54 -3.70
CA ASP A 237 -3.20 7.90 -3.93
C ASP A 237 -3.57 9.21 -3.20
N ALA A 238 -4.65 9.85 -3.64
CA ALA A 238 -5.12 11.10 -3.05
C ALA A 238 -5.51 10.93 -1.57
N GLN A 239 -5.91 9.70 -1.18
CA GLN A 239 -6.42 9.37 0.14
C GLN A 239 -5.29 9.18 1.17
N GLY A 240 -4.14 8.65 0.76
CA GLY A 240 -2.96 8.38 1.59
C GLY A 240 -2.22 9.64 2.05
N LYS A 241 -2.55 10.81 1.51
CA LYS A 241 -2.01 12.11 1.98
C LYS A 241 -2.44 12.46 3.40
N TYR A 242 -3.56 11.92 3.86
CA TYR A 242 -4.14 12.21 5.17
C TYR A 242 -4.16 10.96 6.07
N SER A 243 -3.28 9.99 5.80
CA SER A 243 -3.18 8.74 6.55
C SER A 243 -3.07 8.94 8.06
N THR A 244 -2.39 10.00 8.52
CA THR A 244 -2.33 10.32 9.95
C THR A 244 -3.68 10.73 10.49
N VAL A 245 -4.44 11.57 9.77
CA VAL A 245 -5.79 11.99 10.17
C VAL A 245 -6.73 10.79 10.25
N TRP A 246 -6.70 9.91 9.24
CA TRP A 246 -7.52 8.70 9.19
C TRP A 246 -7.17 7.70 10.28
N ALA A 247 -5.88 7.46 10.54
CA ALA A 247 -5.45 6.61 11.65
C ALA A 247 -5.96 7.15 12.99
N PHE A 248 -5.75 8.44 13.28
CA PHE A 248 -6.24 9.08 14.50
C PHE A 248 -7.76 8.97 14.64
N GLN A 249 -8.49 9.27 13.57
CA GLN A 249 -9.94 9.27 13.58
C GLN A 249 -10.51 7.86 13.78
N ALA A 250 -9.97 6.85 13.10
CA ALA A 250 -10.33 5.45 13.29
C ALA A 250 -10.07 4.98 14.73
N LEU A 251 -8.87 5.24 15.24
CA LEU A 251 -8.46 4.82 16.58
C LEU A 251 -9.29 5.52 17.67
N ALA A 252 -9.55 6.83 17.52
CA ALA A 252 -10.36 7.59 18.48
C ALA A 252 -11.84 7.16 18.42
N LYS A 253 -12.43 7.04 17.23
CA LYS A 253 -13.83 6.64 17.04
C LYS A 253 -14.13 5.29 17.68
N HIS A 254 -13.23 4.32 17.52
CA HIS A 254 -13.42 2.97 18.03
C HIS A 254 -12.81 2.75 19.43
N GLY A 255 -12.44 3.83 20.15
CA GLY A 255 -11.95 3.76 21.52
C GLY A 255 -10.58 3.06 21.68
N LEU A 256 -9.82 2.93 20.60
CA LEU A 256 -8.52 2.26 20.58
C LEU A 256 -7.36 3.20 20.93
N LEU A 257 -7.49 4.50 20.66
CA LEU A 257 -6.42 5.47 20.92
C LEU A 257 -5.99 5.46 22.40
N ASP A 258 -6.96 5.66 23.31
CA ASP A 258 -6.71 5.66 24.76
C ASP A 258 -6.36 4.27 25.32
N GLU A 259 -6.84 3.20 24.68
CA GLU A 259 -6.52 1.83 25.07
C GLU A 259 -5.05 1.52 24.78
N LEU A 260 -4.60 1.84 23.55
CA LEU A 260 -3.23 1.61 23.08
C LEU A 260 -2.24 2.43 23.91
N LEU A 261 -2.48 3.72 24.15
CA LEU A 261 -1.60 4.63 24.93
C LEU A 261 -1.27 4.17 26.36
N ARG A 262 -1.92 3.11 26.86
CA ARG A 262 -1.69 2.53 28.20
C ARG A 262 -0.87 1.25 28.17
N LEU A 263 -0.56 0.73 26.99
CA LEU A 263 0.20 -0.50 26.79
C LEU A 263 1.72 -0.19 26.72
N PRO A 264 2.61 -1.19 26.77
CA PRO A 264 4.03 -0.96 26.51
C PRO A 264 4.29 -0.69 25.02
N PRO A 265 5.23 0.22 24.65
CA PRO A 265 5.53 0.51 23.25
C PRO A 265 5.87 -0.73 22.41
N LEU A 266 5.36 -0.80 21.18
CA LEU A 266 5.67 -1.87 20.24
C LEU A 266 7.16 -1.88 19.89
N PRO A 267 7.91 -2.95 20.22
CA PRO A 267 9.31 -3.07 19.80
C PRO A 267 9.44 -3.16 18.26
N ALA A 268 10.62 -2.88 17.73
CA ALA A 268 10.95 -3.23 16.35
C ALA A 268 10.86 -4.75 16.16
N ASP A 269 10.33 -5.20 15.02
CA ASP A 269 10.27 -6.64 14.70
C ASP A 269 11.67 -7.19 14.37
N TRP A 270 12.62 -6.31 14.02
CA TRP A 270 13.96 -6.65 13.54
C TRP A 270 15.07 -6.01 14.37
N ASN A 271 16.13 -6.77 14.61
CA ASN A 271 17.42 -6.26 15.07
C ASN A 271 18.36 -6.09 13.87
N VAL A 272 18.98 -4.92 13.73
CA VAL A 272 20.10 -4.73 12.81
C VAL A 272 21.37 -5.23 13.50
N VAL A 273 21.83 -6.40 13.10
CA VAL A 273 22.99 -7.06 13.73
C VAL A 273 24.30 -6.56 13.14
N ARG A 274 24.29 -6.25 11.84
CA ARG A 274 25.46 -5.75 11.12
C ARG A 274 25.03 -4.87 9.97
N SER A 275 25.87 -3.92 9.60
CA SER A 275 25.65 -3.07 8.42
C SER A 275 26.95 -2.87 7.67
N ILE A 276 26.85 -2.86 6.34
CA ILE A 276 27.94 -2.52 5.42
C ILE A 276 27.45 -1.45 4.43
N PRO A 277 28.32 -0.58 3.89
CA PRO A 277 27.89 0.44 2.93
C PRO A 277 27.45 -0.18 1.59
N ALA A 278 26.45 0.40 0.95
CA ALA A 278 26.07 0.07 -0.43
C ALA A 278 26.99 0.85 -1.40
N GLN A 279 27.96 0.17 -2.00
CA GLN A 279 29.01 0.77 -2.84
C GLN A 279 28.52 1.18 -4.25
N CYS A 280 27.42 1.92 -4.34
CA CYS A 280 26.92 2.48 -5.60
C CYS A 280 26.08 3.74 -5.38
N GLU A 281 25.89 4.56 -6.42
CA GLU A 281 25.13 5.82 -6.35
C GLU A 281 23.64 5.60 -6.11
N GLU A 282 23.04 4.64 -6.81
CA GLU A 282 21.59 4.41 -6.79
C GLU A 282 21.27 2.93 -6.54
N PRO A 283 21.43 2.45 -5.29
CA PRO A 283 21.14 1.06 -4.96
C PRO A 283 19.64 0.80 -5.12
N LEU A 284 19.29 -0.19 -5.94
CA LEU A 284 17.90 -0.48 -6.30
C LEU A 284 17.41 -1.82 -5.74
N ASN A 285 18.21 -2.88 -5.85
CA ASN A 285 17.86 -4.24 -5.41
C ASN A 285 19.09 -5.01 -4.91
N ILE A 286 18.90 -6.04 -4.09
CA ILE A 286 19.94 -6.99 -3.65
C ILE A 286 19.50 -8.43 -3.92
N ALA A 287 20.46 -9.31 -4.21
CA ALA A 287 20.21 -10.74 -4.37
C ALA A 287 21.39 -11.56 -3.88
N CYS A 288 21.16 -12.82 -3.54
CA CYS A 288 22.22 -13.77 -3.19
C CYS A 288 22.19 -14.96 -4.15
N ALA A 289 23.36 -15.35 -4.65
CA ALA A 289 23.55 -16.54 -5.47
C ALA A 289 24.88 -17.20 -5.13
N ASP A 290 24.86 -18.50 -4.84
CA ASP A 290 26.06 -19.30 -4.54
C ASP A 290 26.97 -18.66 -3.48
N GLY A 291 26.36 -18.15 -2.40
CA GLY A 291 27.07 -17.48 -1.30
C GLY A 291 27.63 -16.09 -1.65
N LYS A 292 27.31 -15.54 -2.83
CA LYS A 292 27.73 -14.20 -3.26
C LYS A 292 26.56 -13.23 -3.12
N LEU A 293 26.84 -12.10 -2.48
CA LEU A 293 25.92 -10.98 -2.37
C LEU A 293 26.08 -10.06 -3.59
N TRP A 294 24.97 -9.76 -4.24
CA TRP A 294 24.90 -8.89 -5.41
C TRP A 294 24.02 -7.68 -5.11
N LEU A 295 24.47 -6.50 -5.53
CA LEU A 295 23.75 -5.23 -5.45
C LEU A 295 23.50 -4.71 -6.87
N LEU A 296 22.24 -4.38 -7.17
CA LEU A 296 21.86 -3.72 -8.41
C LEU A 296 22.01 -2.20 -8.27
N ASP A 297 22.85 -1.61 -9.11
CA ASP A 297 22.97 -0.17 -9.29
C ASP A 297 22.16 0.28 -10.50
N ALA A 298 21.09 1.03 -10.26
CA ALA A 298 20.22 1.54 -11.32
C ALA A 298 20.94 2.58 -12.19
N ARG A 299 21.81 3.40 -11.58
CA ARG A 299 22.51 4.51 -12.22
C ARG A 299 23.47 4.00 -13.29
N GLU A 300 24.32 3.05 -12.92
CA GLU A 300 25.31 2.45 -13.82
C GLU A 300 24.73 1.33 -14.69
N SER A 301 23.49 0.92 -14.41
CA SER A 301 22.87 -0.24 -15.01
C SER A 301 23.75 -1.50 -14.87
N ALA A 302 24.14 -1.81 -13.63
CA ALA A 302 25.12 -2.86 -13.34
C ALA A 302 24.79 -3.66 -12.08
N ALA A 303 25.14 -4.96 -12.10
CA ALA A 303 25.18 -5.80 -10.91
C ALA A 303 26.60 -5.78 -10.31
N LEU A 304 26.69 -5.48 -9.03
CA LEU A 304 27.93 -5.41 -8.27
C LEU A 304 27.99 -6.60 -7.33
N GLN A 305 29.01 -7.46 -7.47
CA GLN A 305 29.31 -8.46 -6.47
C GLN A 305 30.02 -7.78 -5.31
N ILE A 306 29.45 -7.86 -4.11
CA ILE A 306 29.95 -7.17 -2.93
C ILE A 306 30.41 -8.21 -1.91
N SER A 307 31.57 -7.97 -1.31
CA SER A 307 32.04 -8.72 -0.15
C SER A 307 31.10 -8.48 1.04
N PRO A 308 30.49 -9.53 1.61
CA PRO A 308 29.60 -9.34 2.74
C PRO A 308 30.35 -8.88 4.00
N GLU A 309 31.68 -9.00 4.07
CA GLU A 309 32.48 -8.65 5.26
C GLU A 309 32.74 -7.15 5.39
N ASP A 310 33.13 -6.50 4.30
CA ASP A 310 33.68 -5.14 4.28
C ASP A 310 33.07 -4.25 3.17
N ALA A 311 32.07 -4.76 2.45
CA ALA A 311 31.47 -4.15 1.27
C ALA A 311 32.42 -3.89 0.10
N THR A 312 33.61 -4.48 0.03
CA THR A 312 34.48 -4.32 -1.14
C THR A 312 33.77 -4.84 -2.41
N VAL A 313 33.76 -4.05 -3.48
CA VAL A 313 33.23 -4.49 -4.79
C VAL A 313 34.23 -5.44 -5.43
N LEU A 314 33.85 -6.72 -5.50
CA LEU A 314 34.68 -7.80 -6.03
C LEU A 314 34.57 -7.93 -7.55
N ARG A 315 33.37 -7.65 -8.09
CA ARG A 315 33.06 -7.75 -9.51
C ARG A 315 31.98 -6.75 -9.89
N ARG A 316 32.04 -6.27 -11.13
CA ARG A 316 31.00 -5.44 -11.75
C ARG A 316 30.60 -6.06 -13.07
N VAL A 317 29.31 -6.24 -13.29
CA VAL A 317 28.74 -6.82 -14.51
C VAL A 317 27.74 -5.82 -15.08
N LYS A 318 27.99 -5.35 -16.29
CA LYS A 318 27.08 -4.40 -16.95
C LYS A 318 25.86 -5.14 -17.45
N LEU A 319 24.67 -4.62 -17.17
CA LEU A 319 23.41 -5.21 -17.59
C LEU A 319 22.87 -4.42 -18.79
N PRO A 320 22.79 -5.01 -20.00
CA PRO A 320 22.35 -4.31 -21.21
C PRO A 320 20.85 -4.02 -21.22
N VAL A 321 20.08 -4.71 -20.36
CA VAL A 321 18.63 -4.55 -20.24
C VAL A 321 18.28 -4.39 -18.77
N LEU A 322 18.15 -3.14 -18.37
CA LEU A 322 17.42 -2.76 -17.17
C LEU A 322 16.26 -1.90 -17.65
N GLY A 323 15.04 -2.42 -17.47
CA GLY A 323 13.87 -1.56 -17.52
C GLY A 323 13.94 -0.52 -16.40
N SER A 324 12.97 0.38 -16.33
CA SER A 324 12.77 1.30 -15.20
C SER A 324 12.46 0.62 -13.86
N GLN A 325 12.62 -0.71 -13.77
CA GLN A 325 11.93 -1.56 -12.81
C GLN A 325 12.88 -2.39 -11.95
N GLN A 326 12.38 -2.69 -10.75
CA GLN A 326 13.07 -3.21 -9.57
C GLN A 326 13.35 -4.72 -9.62
N ALA A 327 12.81 -5.44 -10.60
CA ALA A 327 12.89 -6.90 -10.69
C ALA A 327 14.30 -7.41 -11.01
N PHE A 328 14.96 -7.99 -10.00
CA PHE A 328 16.29 -8.57 -10.13
C PHE A 328 16.42 -9.78 -9.21
N ALA A 329 16.82 -10.91 -9.78
CA ALA A 329 17.23 -12.09 -9.04
C ALA A 329 18.58 -12.60 -9.54
N ALA A 330 19.32 -13.25 -8.64
CA ALA A 330 20.53 -13.97 -8.96
C ALA A 330 20.35 -15.44 -8.53
N THR A 331 20.73 -16.38 -9.38
CA THR A 331 20.72 -17.81 -9.03
C THR A 331 21.69 -18.58 -9.92
N GLY A 332 22.49 -19.46 -9.32
CA GLY A 332 23.53 -20.19 -10.05
C GLY A 332 24.42 -19.23 -10.82
N ASP A 333 24.48 -19.42 -12.15
CA ASP A 333 25.31 -18.64 -13.08
C ASP A 333 24.52 -17.60 -13.89
N ALA A 334 23.27 -17.28 -13.51
CA ALA A 334 22.43 -16.33 -14.23
C ALA A 334 21.84 -15.22 -13.33
N PHE A 335 21.65 -14.05 -13.93
CA PHE A 335 20.71 -13.05 -13.43
C PHE A 335 19.39 -13.15 -14.18
N TYR A 336 18.30 -12.87 -13.48
CA TYR A 336 16.99 -12.70 -14.08
C TYR A 336 16.52 -11.27 -13.87
N SER A 337 16.08 -10.62 -14.95
CA SER A 337 15.45 -9.30 -14.89
C SER A 337 14.12 -9.32 -15.64
N VAL A 338 13.22 -8.41 -15.24
CA VAL A 338 11.92 -8.24 -15.90
C VAL A 338 11.82 -6.81 -16.42
N ALA A 339 11.39 -6.67 -17.67
CA ALA A 339 11.10 -5.38 -18.29
C ALA A 339 9.62 -5.33 -18.70
N PRO A 340 8.87 -4.28 -18.36
CA PRO A 340 7.50 -4.12 -18.81
C PRO A 340 7.46 -3.92 -20.33
N GLY A 341 6.36 -4.34 -20.97
CA GLY A 341 6.14 -4.17 -22.39
C GLY A 341 4.65 -4.19 -22.74
N ASP A 342 4.30 -3.68 -23.93
CA ASP A 342 2.91 -3.50 -24.37
C ASP A 342 2.11 -4.81 -24.43
N ALA A 343 2.78 -5.94 -24.64
CA ALA A 343 2.18 -7.27 -24.72
C ALA A 343 2.36 -8.10 -23.43
N GLY A 344 2.74 -7.45 -22.33
CA GLY A 344 3.12 -8.08 -21.07
C GLY A 344 4.62 -7.93 -20.77
N SER A 345 5.05 -8.57 -19.69
CA SER A 345 6.39 -8.38 -19.14
C SER A 345 7.40 -9.30 -19.82
N THR A 346 8.55 -8.78 -20.26
CA THR A 346 9.64 -9.57 -20.83
C THR A 346 10.67 -9.93 -19.76
N VAL A 347 10.82 -11.23 -19.52
CA VAL A 347 11.84 -11.83 -18.67
C VAL A 347 13.12 -12.01 -19.47
N HIS A 348 14.25 -11.64 -18.89
CA HIS A 348 15.58 -11.83 -19.46
C HIS A 348 16.38 -12.73 -18.53
N GLU A 349 16.98 -13.78 -19.09
CA GLU A 349 18.08 -14.49 -18.44
C GLU A 349 19.40 -13.91 -18.96
N LEU A 350 20.24 -13.47 -18.05
CA LEU A 350 21.50 -12.81 -18.33
C LEU A 350 22.63 -13.66 -17.75
N ASP A 351 23.70 -13.80 -18.51
CA ASP A 351 24.94 -14.41 -18.06
C ASP A 351 25.52 -13.62 -16.88
N MET A 352 25.75 -14.29 -15.73
CA MET A 352 26.26 -13.62 -14.54
C MET A 352 27.72 -13.17 -14.69
N GLU A 353 28.45 -13.68 -15.68
CA GLU A 353 29.83 -13.31 -15.92
C GLU A 353 29.98 -12.09 -16.81
N THR A 354 29.21 -12.05 -17.89
CA THR A 354 29.34 -11.06 -18.97
C THR A 354 28.19 -10.05 -18.98
N GLY A 355 27.04 -10.41 -18.41
CA GLY A 355 25.79 -9.65 -18.50
C GLY A 355 25.07 -9.84 -19.84
N GLU A 356 25.56 -10.69 -20.74
CA GLU A 356 24.91 -10.95 -22.02
C GLU A 356 23.57 -11.66 -21.85
N VAL A 357 22.57 -11.27 -22.63
CA VAL A 357 21.26 -11.93 -22.61
C VAL A 357 21.38 -13.31 -23.25
N ARG A 358 21.18 -14.37 -22.46
CA ARG A 358 21.16 -15.76 -22.92
C ARG A 358 19.79 -16.17 -23.46
N TRP A 359 18.73 -15.71 -22.80
CA TRP A 359 17.36 -16.12 -23.09
C TRP A 359 16.36 -14.99 -22.79
N ARG A 360 15.22 -15.02 -23.48
CA ARG A 360 14.10 -14.09 -23.30
C ARG A 360 12.78 -14.82 -23.37
N PHE A 361 11.82 -14.35 -22.57
CA PHE A 361 10.44 -14.84 -22.59
C PHE A 361 9.47 -13.72 -22.28
N THR A 362 8.29 -13.74 -22.88
CA THR A 362 7.24 -12.76 -22.61
C THR A 362 6.15 -13.40 -21.78
N LEU A 363 6.04 -12.94 -20.55
CA LEU A 363 4.95 -13.24 -19.63
C LEU A 363 3.71 -12.43 -20.07
N ARG A 364 2.86 -13.08 -20.87
CA ARG A 364 1.61 -12.47 -21.36
C ARG A 364 0.65 -12.22 -20.20
N ASP A 365 -0.16 -11.18 -20.33
CA ASP A 365 -1.23 -10.84 -19.39
C ASP A 365 -0.77 -10.72 -17.93
N SER A 366 0.48 -10.30 -17.71
CA SER A 366 1.05 -10.06 -16.38
C SER A 366 2.00 -8.87 -16.39
N GLU A 367 1.85 -8.05 -15.37
CA GLU A 367 2.75 -6.95 -15.05
C GLU A 367 3.71 -7.40 -13.95
N ALA A 368 4.67 -8.23 -14.33
CA ALA A 368 5.67 -8.73 -13.41
C ALA A 368 6.60 -7.59 -12.97
N VAL A 369 6.57 -7.29 -11.67
CA VAL A 369 7.35 -6.21 -11.04
C VAL A 369 8.55 -6.72 -10.23
N SER A 370 8.61 -8.04 -9.99
CA SER A 370 9.69 -8.70 -9.27
C SER A 370 9.93 -10.11 -9.79
N VAL A 371 11.07 -10.70 -9.42
CA VAL A 371 11.40 -12.09 -9.76
C VAL A 371 12.25 -12.71 -8.65
N CYS A 372 12.07 -14.01 -8.38
CA CYS A 372 13.01 -14.85 -7.65
C CYS A 372 12.97 -16.29 -8.21
N LYS A 373 13.85 -17.17 -7.72
CA LYS A 373 13.82 -18.60 -8.07
C LYS A 373 13.56 -19.44 -6.83
N VAL A 374 12.48 -20.21 -6.82
CA VAL A 374 12.10 -21.13 -5.73
C VAL A 374 12.11 -22.54 -6.31
N GLY A 375 13.05 -23.38 -5.84
CA GLY A 375 13.27 -24.70 -6.42
C GLY A 375 13.60 -24.63 -7.92
N ASP A 376 12.81 -25.32 -8.74
CA ASP A 376 12.95 -25.37 -10.21
C ASP A 376 12.10 -24.32 -10.96
N ARG A 377 11.50 -23.38 -10.22
CA ARG A 377 10.57 -22.38 -10.76
C ARG A 377 11.12 -20.96 -10.62
N LEU A 378 10.91 -20.15 -11.66
CA LEU A 378 10.94 -18.70 -11.53
C LEU A 378 9.59 -18.23 -11.03
N VAL A 379 9.59 -17.37 -10.01
CA VAL A 379 8.38 -16.77 -9.44
C VAL A 379 8.43 -15.27 -9.71
N PHE A 380 7.39 -14.74 -10.34
CA PHE A 380 7.26 -13.34 -10.74
C PHE A 380 6.17 -12.67 -9.93
N GLY A 381 6.49 -11.63 -9.17
CA GLY A 381 5.48 -10.89 -8.45
C GLY A 381 4.61 -10.08 -9.40
N ASP A 382 3.29 -10.25 -9.32
CA ASP A 382 2.35 -9.57 -10.22
C ASP A 382 1.89 -8.23 -9.61
N GLY A 383 2.05 -7.16 -10.39
CA GLY A 383 1.70 -5.79 -10.00
C GLY A 383 0.20 -5.52 -9.88
N TRP A 384 -0.69 -6.39 -10.34
CA TRP A 384 -2.14 -6.12 -10.29
C TRP A 384 -2.98 -7.32 -9.90
N SER A 385 -2.56 -8.54 -10.23
CA SER A 385 -3.35 -9.74 -9.94
C SER A 385 -3.14 -10.31 -8.53
N GLY A 386 -2.52 -9.54 -7.64
CA GLY A 386 -2.21 -9.83 -6.23
C GLY A 386 -1.80 -11.27 -5.94
N GLY A 387 -0.51 -11.48 -6.10
CA GLY A 387 0.14 -12.77 -5.97
C GLY A 387 1.38 -12.78 -6.84
N ALA A 388 1.70 -13.96 -7.36
CA ALA A 388 2.77 -14.16 -8.30
C ALA A 388 2.36 -15.16 -9.39
N LYS A 389 3.18 -15.21 -10.44
CA LYS A 389 3.15 -16.24 -11.48
C LYS A 389 4.39 -17.11 -11.32
N ALA A 390 4.26 -18.43 -11.44
CA ALA A 390 5.38 -19.35 -11.41
C ALA A 390 5.56 -20.06 -12.74
N LEU A 391 6.76 -19.98 -13.31
CA LEU A 391 7.15 -20.64 -14.55
C LEU A 391 8.21 -21.69 -14.25
N ARG A 392 8.05 -22.90 -14.81
CA ARG A 392 9.12 -23.90 -14.79
C ARG A 392 10.14 -23.59 -15.88
N LEU A 393 11.42 -23.60 -15.52
CA LEU A 393 12.49 -23.28 -16.47
C LEU A 393 12.67 -24.35 -17.57
N ASP A 394 12.25 -25.59 -17.32
CA ASP A 394 12.31 -26.69 -18.29
C ASP A 394 11.10 -26.75 -19.24
N ASP A 395 10.07 -25.93 -19.00
CA ASP A 395 8.83 -25.88 -19.77
C ASP A 395 8.34 -24.44 -19.90
N THR A 396 9.07 -23.64 -20.67
CA THR A 396 8.76 -22.22 -20.86
C THR A 396 7.56 -21.98 -21.79
N ASP A 397 7.05 -23.03 -22.43
CA ASP A 397 5.86 -22.95 -23.29
C ASP A 397 4.57 -23.15 -22.49
N ALA A 398 4.65 -23.67 -21.26
CA ALA A 398 3.51 -23.80 -20.36
C ALA A 398 3.02 -22.44 -19.83
N ASP A 399 1.70 -22.34 -19.62
CA ASP A 399 1.13 -21.19 -18.95
C ASP A 399 1.65 -21.12 -17.50
N PRO A 400 2.12 -19.95 -17.05
CA PRO A 400 2.57 -19.76 -15.67
C PRO A 400 1.47 -20.10 -14.66
N GLU A 401 1.82 -20.82 -13.62
CA GLU A 401 0.91 -21.16 -12.52
C GLU A 401 0.68 -19.93 -11.63
N ASN A 402 -0.57 -19.72 -11.19
CA ASN A 402 -0.85 -18.68 -10.19
C ASN A 402 -0.34 -19.12 -8.81
N VAL A 403 0.45 -18.26 -8.18
CA VAL A 403 0.90 -18.40 -6.79
C VAL A 403 0.22 -17.32 -5.97
N LEU A 404 -0.57 -17.72 -4.98
CA LEU A 404 -1.15 -16.79 -4.02
C LEU A 404 -0.05 -16.33 -3.07
N LEU A 405 0.14 -15.03 -2.89
CA LEU A 405 1.11 -14.47 -1.93
C LEU A 405 0.37 -13.57 -0.93
N PRO A 406 0.64 -13.65 0.38
CA PRO A 406 -0.09 -12.90 1.42
C PRO A 406 0.30 -11.42 1.47
N VAL A 407 0.42 -10.78 0.30
CA VAL A 407 0.88 -9.40 0.12
C VAL A 407 0.45 -8.86 -1.25
N ALA A 408 -0.02 -7.60 -1.32
CA ALA A 408 -0.26 -6.94 -2.61
C ALA A 408 1.03 -6.57 -3.30
N MET A 409 0.99 -6.66 -4.63
CA MET A 409 2.01 -6.13 -5.52
C MET A 409 3.41 -6.47 -5.00
N PRO A 410 3.77 -7.76 -4.89
CA PRO A 410 5.06 -8.18 -4.35
C PRO A 410 6.19 -7.61 -5.20
N LEU A 411 6.67 -6.45 -4.76
CA LEU A 411 7.60 -5.57 -5.46
C LEU A 411 9.03 -6.10 -5.39
N PHE A 412 9.31 -6.86 -4.34
CA PHE A 412 10.55 -7.61 -4.20
C PHE A 412 10.22 -9.03 -3.75
N LEU A 413 10.89 -9.99 -4.37
CA LEU A 413 10.85 -11.39 -3.99
C LEU A 413 12.27 -11.85 -3.70
N CYS A 414 12.43 -12.65 -2.66
CA CYS A 414 13.70 -13.24 -2.25
C CYS A 414 13.49 -14.71 -1.94
N ALA A 415 14.24 -15.59 -2.60
CA ALA A 415 14.16 -17.01 -2.36
C ALA A 415 14.74 -17.37 -0.97
N HIS A 416 14.08 -18.29 -0.27
CA HIS A 416 14.53 -18.86 1.00
C HIS A 416 14.34 -20.39 0.93
N GLY A 417 15.25 -21.08 0.26
CA GLY A 417 15.08 -22.52 -0.04
C GLY A 417 13.84 -22.77 -0.92
N ASP A 418 12.89 -23.55 -0.41
CA ASP A 418 11.60 -23.84 -1.06
C ASP A 418 10.48 -22.83 -0.68
N GLU A 419 10.86 -21.78 0.06
CA GLU A 419 10.01 -20.67 0.48
C GLU A 419 10.48 -19.37 -0.20
N MET A 420 9.74 -18.29 0.01
CA MET A 420 10.15 -16.97 -0.41
C MET A 420 9.73 -15.90 0.60
N TRP A 421 10.58 -14.88 0.73
CA TRP A 421 10.19 -13.60 1.27
C TRP A 421 9.59 -12.72 0.17
N ALA A 422 8.53 -12.02 0.49
CA ALA A 422 7.86 -11.07 -0.38
C ALA A 422 7.67 -9.74 0.33
N VAL A 423 7.98 -8.66 -0.39
CA VAL A 423 7.83 -7.28 0.09
C VAL A 423 6.77 -6.62 -0.78
N GLY A 424 5.66 -6.24 -0.17
CA GLY A 424 4.56 -5.62 -0.90
C GLY A 424 4.90 -4.21 -1.35
N HIS A 425 4.20 -3.72 -2.37
CA HIS A 425 4.28 -2.30 -2.72
C HIS A 425 3.52 -1.44 -1.71
N TRP A 426 2.29 -1.85 -1.39
CA TRP A 426 1.37 -1.13 -0.50
C TRP A 426 1.38 -1.63 0.95
N SER A 427 1.92 -2.81 1.19
CA SER A 427 1.92 -3.42 2.52
C SER A 427 3.17 -3.05 3.31
N PRO A 428 3.06 -2.56 4.55
CA PRO A 428 4.20 -2.24 5.42
C PRO A 428 4.96 -3.46 5.92
N PHE A 429 4.63 -4.64 5.42
CA PHE A 429 5.18 -5.89 5.89
C PHE A 429 6.11 -6.52 4.86
N VAL A 430 7.02 -7.31 5.40
CA VAL A 430 7.69 -8.39 4.68
C VAL A 430 7.06 -9.69 5.17
N VAL A 431 6.73 -10.58 4.25
CA VAL A 431 6.07 -11.85 4.55
C VAL A 431 6.88 -12.99 3.99
N ARG A 432 7.00 -14.08 4.75
CA ARG A 432 7.55 -15.34 4.27
C ARG A 432 6.42 -16.30 3.96
N THR A 433 6.46 -16.90 2.78
CA THR A 433 5.42 -17.80 2.28
C THR A 433 6.02 -18.94 1.48
N ASN A 434 5.29 -20.05 1.39
CA ASN A 434 5.60 -21.11 0.43
C ASN A 434 4.84 -20.92 -0.89
N MET A 435 5.08 -21.84 -1.84
CA MET A 435 4.42 -21.88 -3.15
C MET A 435 2.90 -22.12 -3.10
N ARG A 436 2.33 -22.45 -1.93
CA ARG A 436 0.88 -22.59 -1.72
C ARG A 436 0.23 -21.31 -1.17
N GLY A 437 1.02 -20.28 -0.88
CA GLY A 437 0.55 -19.04 -0.27
C GLY A 437 0.30 -19.12 1.23
N GLU A 438 0.80 -20.16 1.90
CA GLU A 438 0.73 -20.27 3.35
C GLU A 438 1.69 -19.25 3.98
N LEU A 439 1.18 -18.40 4.87
CA LEU A 439 1.99 -17.45 5.64
C LEU A 439 2.82 -18.23 6.69
N LEU A 440 4.15 -18.20 6.55
CA LEU A 440 5.08 -18.92 7.41
C LEU A 440 5.78 -18.02 8.43
N ASP A 441 5.99 -16.76 8.06
CA ASP A 441 6.57 -15.75 8.93
C ASP A 441 6.20 -14.35 8.40
N TRP A 442 6.36 -13.32 9.22
CA TRP A 442 6.15 -11.92 8.81
C TRP A 442 6.80 -10.94 9.77
N GLY A 443 6.99 -9.71 9.33
CA GLY A 443 7.32 -8.58 10.18
C GLY A 443 7.12 -7.29 9.40
N GLU A 444 7.31 -6.15 10.04
CA GLU A 444 7.36 -4.86 9.35
C GLU A 444 8.50 -4.79 8.33
N ARG A 445 8.46 -3.81 7.43
CA ARG A 445 9.63 -3.50 6.62
C ARG A 445 10.70 -2.88 7.52
N PRO A 446 11.95 -3.40 7.52
CA PRO A 446 12.98 -2.91 8.41
C PRO A 446 13.40 -1.45 8.12
N PHE A 447 13.19 -1.00 6.88
CA PHE A 447 13.44 0.33 6.30
C PHE A 447 12.41 0.51 5.14
N GLY A 448 12.27 1.68 4.51
CA GLY A 448 11.21 2.02 3.54
C GLY A 448 10.82 0.97 2.45
N ARG A 449 11.31 1.12 1.20
CA ARG A 449 11.06 0.16 0.10
C ARG A 449 12.29 -0.75 -0.03
N ASN A 450 12.28 -1.85 0.73
CA ASN A 450 13.47 -2.63 0.95
C ASN A 450 13.46 -3.97 0.22
N PRO A 451 14.30 -4.12 -0.79
CA PRO A 451 14.64 -5.45 -1.26
C PRO A 451 15.37 -6.25 -0.18
N LEU A 452 15.13 -7.56 -0.22
CA LEU A 452 15.71 -8.54 0.68
C LEU A 452 16.59 -9.52 -0.09
N ALA A 453 17.59 -10.10 0.57
CA ALA A 453 18.35 -11.22 0.05
C ALA A 453 18.65 -12.24 1.17
N TRP A 454 18.67 -13.53 0.84
CA TRP A 454 18.96 -14.61 1.77
C TRP A 454 20.18 -15.37 1.27
N ASP A 455 21.25 -15.42 2.06
CA ASP A 455 22.51 -16.07 1.67
C ASP A 455 22.62 -17.55 2.08
N GLY A 456 21.56 -18.11 2.69
CA GLY A 456 21.56 -19.44 3.28
C GLY A 456 21.71 -19.45 4.80
N HIS A 457 22.11 -18.33 5.40
CA HIS A 457 22.39 -18.21 6.83
C HIS A 457 21.71 -17.01 7.48
N VAL A 458 21.73 -15.84 6.84
CA VAL A 458 21.17 -14.60 7.37
C VAL A 458 20.34 -13.85 6.32
N LEU A 459 19.39 -13.06 6.81
CA LEU A 459 18.55 -12.21 5.98
C LEU A 459 19.21 -10.84 5.86
N TRP A 460 19.38 -10.40 4.62
CA TRP A 460 19.91 -9.10 4.26
C TRP A 460 18.78 -8.20 3.81
N ALA A 461 18.83 -6.92 4.20
CA ALA A 461 17.92 -5.89 3.76
C ALA A 461 18.69 -4.68 3.24
N LEU A 462 18.23 -4.11 2.14
CA LEU A 462 18.78 -2.88 1.59
C LEU A 462 18.07 -1.66 2.19
N ASP A 463 18.81 -0.82 2.92
CA ASP A 463 18.39 0.50 3.35
C ASP A 463 18.84 1.52 2.30
N ARG A 464 17.95 1.81 1.35
CA ARG A 464 18.23 2.69 0.21
C ARG A 464 18.45 4.14 0.64
N GLU A 465 17.71 4.59 1.65
CA GLU A 465 17.77 5.96 2.16
C GLU A 465 19.15 6.26 2.74
N HIS A 466 19.68 5.34 3.56
CA HIS A 466 21.00 5.50 4.17
C HIS A 466 22.13 4.84 3.37
N ARG A 467 21.83 4.33 2.17
CA ARG A 467 22.78 3.66 1.26
C ARG A 467 23.63 2.60 1.97
N ARG A 468 22.97 1.69 2.68
CA ARG A 468 23.63 0.59 3.40
C ARG A 468 22.87 -0.74 3.22
N ILE A 469 23.58 -1.83 3.40
CA ILE A 469 23.04 -3.19 3.39
C ILE A 469 23.18 -3.73 4.82
N CYS A 470 22.07 -4.19 5.39
CA CYS A 470 21.99 -4.61 6.79
C CYS A 470 21.69 -6.10 6.89
N VAL A 471 22.41 -6.79 7.78
CA VAL A 471 21.97 -8.09 8.30
C VAL A 471 20.89 -7.82 9.33
N ILE A 472 19.72 -8.42 9.14
CA ILE A 472 18.60 -8.32 10.06
C ILE A 472 18.28 -9.69 10.66
N GLU A 473 17.94 -9.68 11.94
CA GLU A 473 17.45 -10.85 12.66
C GLU A 473 16.10 -10.54 13.28
N LYS A 474 15.18 -11.50 13.21
CA LYS A 474 13.89 -11.34 13.87
C LYS A 474 14.09 -11.27 15.37
N ARG A 475 13.48 -10.30 16.02
CA ARG A 475 13.55 -10.16 17.48
C ARG A 475 12.77 -11.33 18.12
N ALA A 476 13.36 -11.95 19.15
CA ALA A 476 12.64 -12.95 19.92
C ALA A 476 11.43 -12.31 20.61
N GLU A 477 10.26 -12.96 20.47
CA GLU A 477 8.98 -12.55 21.09
C GLU A 477 9.04 -12.61 22.62
#